data_AF-M7SSP7-F1
#
_entry.id   AF-M7SSP7-F1
#
_cell.length_a   1.000
_cell.length_b   1.000
_cell.length_c   1.000
_cell.angle_alpha   90.00
_cell.angle_beta   90.00
_cell.angle_gamma   90.00
#
_symmetry.space_group_name_H-M   'P 1'
#
loop_
_entity.id
_entity.type
_entity.pdbx_description
1 polymer ?
#
loop_
_entity_poly.entity_id
_entity_poly.type
_entity_poly.pdbx_seq_one_letter_code
_entity_poly.pdbx_strand_id
1 'polypeptide(L)'
;MRTMPPFLHLRLYGPDPNLNSQLASVIAAAKKAGMPKANIDVAIARGQGKSSTGEGLETATLEVMLPPPTSGALVIDIESDNKQRSLKHLRVIVKKHSGNVTPTAFLFTRLGRTVLSLQRPSDKKDGTAEEEEEDFDAILMQALDAGAEDVEQDEDGNVVLWTQPNTMHQVAQALTAALGGDAEILSSDIIYSPAADNLVRVDDAEAAASLGTFLAAVREYPDVQAVYANLERGEVSEEVWKAVEENLDLQKT
;
A
#
# COMPACT_ATOMS: atom_id res chain seq x y z
N MET A 1 -13.63 -0.01 4.62
CA MET A 1 -13.12 -1.35 4.91
C MET A 1 -12.13 -1.70 3.81
N ARG A 2 -10.86 -1.35 4.04
CA ARG A 2 -9.80 -1.38 3.01
C ARG A 2 -8.96 -2.61 3.25
N THR A 3 -8.91 -3.53 2.29
CA THR A 3 -8.07 -4.73 2.44
C THR A 3 -6.61 -4.34 2.30
N MET A 4 -5.80 -4.54 3.34
CA MET A 4 -4.35 -4.43 3.24
C MET A 4 -3.82 -5.26 2.05
N PRO A 5 -2.77 -4.80 1.35
CA PRO A 5 -2.16 -5.58 0.29
C PRO A 5 -1.81 -6.99 0.77
N PRO A 6 -1.99 -8.05 -0.05
CA PRO A 6 -1.71 -9.44 0.33
C PRO A 6 -0.30 -9.62 0.90
N PHE A 7 0.67 -8.89 0.35
CA PHE A 7 2.07 -8.93 0.74
C PHE A 7 2.34 -8.37 2.13
N LEU A 8 1.48 -7.46 2.61
CA LEU A 8 1.63 -6.87 3.93
C LEU A 8 1.33 -7.92 5.02
N HIS A 9 0.25 -8.71 4.87
CA HIS A 9 -0.07 -9.82 5.79
C HIS A 9 1.04 -10.88 5.89
N LEU A 10 1.78 -11.10 4.81
CA LEU A 10 2.94 -12.00 4.74
C LEU A 10 4.11 -11.48 5.59
N ARG A 11 4.32 -10.16 5.59
CA ARG A 11 5.32 -9.49 6.42
C ARG A 11 4.88 -9.42 7.88
N LEU A 12 3.58 -9.31 8.14
CA LEU A 12 3.03 -9.14 9.50
C LEU A 12 3.01 -10.42 10.35
N TYR A 13 2.50 -11.51 9.78
CA TYR A 13 2.19 -12.73 10.54
C TYR A 13 2.88 -13.97 9.96
N GLY A 14 3.87 -13.75 9.09
CA GLY A 14 4.67 -14.80 8.47
C GLY A 14 3.96 -15.54 7.33
N PRO A 15 4.71 -16.40 6.61
CA PRO A 15 4.27 -16.96 5.34
C PRO A 15 3.47 -18.26 5.40
N ASP A 16 3.30 -18.85 6.58
CA ASP A 16 2.54 -20.09 6.74
C ASP A 16 1.04 -19.79 6.90
N PRO A 17 0.19 -20.16 5.93
CA PRO A 17 -1.25 -19.92 6.02
C PRO A 17 -1.91 -20.67 7.19
N ASN A 18 -1.29 -21.71 7.75
CA ASN A 18 -1.83 -22.40 8.92
C ASN A 18 -1.62 -21.61 10.22
N LEU A 19 -0.62 -20.72 10.24
CA LEU A 19 -0.27 -19.88 11.38
C LEU A 19 -0.77 -18.43 11.19
N ASN A 20 -1.16 -18.07 9.97
CA ASN A 20 -1.62 -16.75 9.58
C ASN A 20 -3.04 -16.84 8.99
N SER A 21 -4.06 -16.67 9.84
CA SER A 21 -5.47 -16.74 9.46
C SER A 21 -5.88 -15.67 8.44
N GLN A 22 -5.23 -14.50 8.47
CA GLN A 22 -5.45 -13.44 7.49
C GLN A 22 -4.91 -13.84 6.11
N LEU A 23 -3.69 -14.37 6.03
CA LEU A 23 -3.13 -14.91 4.79
C LEU A 23 -3.96 -16.07 4.26
N ALA A 24 -4.44 -16.96 5.13
CA ALA A 24 -5.36 -18.03 4.71
C ALA A 24 -6.64 -17.49 4.08
N SER A 25 -7.22 -16.44 4.67
CA SER A 25 -8.43 -15.77 4.18
C SER A 25 -8.18 -15.10 2.83
N VAL A 26 -7.05 -14.40 2.68
CA VAL A 26 -6.64 -13.78 1.42
C VAL A 26 -6.39 -14.82 0.33
N ILE A 27 -5.72 -15.94 0.65
CA ILE A 27 -5.51 -17.06 -0.29
C ILE A 27 -6.84 -17.68 -0.70
N ALA A 28 -7.77 -17.86 0.23
CA ALA A 28 -9.11 -18.38 -0.06
C ALA A 28 -9.89 -17.44 -0.97
N ALA A 29 -9.83 -16.12 -0.73
CA ALA A 29 -10.43 -15.11 -1.58
C ALA A 29 -9.82 -15.11 -2.99
N ALA A 30 -8.48 -15.17 -3.11
CA ALA A 30 -7.78 -15.23 -4.39
C ALA A 30 -8.18 -16.48 -5.20
N LYS A 31 -8.29 -17.65 -4.55
CA LYS A 31 -8.80 -18.87 -5.20
C LYS A 31 -10.24 -18.72 -5.67
N LYS A 32 -11.10 -18.10 -4.86
CA LYS A 32 -12.51 -17.84 -5.20
C LYS A 32 -12.63 -16.87 -6.38
N ALA A 33 -11.71 -15.92 -6.50
CA ALA A 33 -11.60 -15.00 -7.64
C ALA A 33 -10.98 -15.66 -8.90
N GLY A 34 -10.66 -16.96 -8.87
CA GLY A 34 -10.12 -17.68 -10.02
C GLY A 34 -8.62 -17.55 -10.22
N MET A 35 -7.87 -17.01 -9.26
CA MET A 35 -6.42 -16.91 -9.36
C MET A 35 -5.78 -18.31 -9.37
N PRO A 36 -4.95 -18.64 -10.38
CA PRO A 36 -4.23 -19.91 -10.42
C PRO A 36 -3.31 -20.07 -9.22
N LYS A 37 -3.22 -21.29 -8.67
CA LYS A 37 -2.36 -21.58 -7.50
C LYS A 37 -0.91 -21.13 -7.71
N ALA A 38 -0.36 -21.33 -8.90
CA ALA A 38 1.01 -20.90 -9.22
C ALA A 38 1.22 -19.38 -9.02
N ASN A 39 0.21 -18.55 -9.32
CA ASN A 39 0.30 -17.10 -9.13
C ASN A 39 0.25 -16.74 -7.63
N ILE A 40 -0.56 -17.45 -6.86
CA ILE A 40 -0.63 -17.30 -5.40
C ILE A 40 0.71 -17.67 -4.76
N ASP A 41 1.31 -18.80 -5.16
CA ASP A 41 2.58 -19.27 -4.62
C ASP A 41 3.73 -18.28 -4.94
N VAL A 42 3.72 -17.69 -6.15
CA VAL A 42 4.67 -16.63 -6.54
C VAL A 42 4.47 -15.37 -5.70
N ALA A 43 3.22 -14.95 -5.45
CA ALA A 43 2.93 -13.79 -4.62
C ALA A 43 3.42 -14.00 -3.16
N ILE A 44 3.21 -15.20 -2.61
CA ILE A 44 3.70 -15.56 -1.27
C ILE A 44 5.23 -15.52 -1.20
N ALA A 45 5.92 -16.07 -2.21
CA ALA A 45 7.39 -16.03 -2.26
C ALA A 45 7.92 -14.60 -2.32
N ARG A 46 7.29 -13.73 -3.12
CA ARG A 46 7.66 -12.32 -3.22
C ARG A 46 7.42 -11.53 -1.94
N GLY A 47 6.32 -11.82 -1.23
CA GLY A 47 6.09 -11.23 0.11
C GLY A 47 7.18 -11.56 1.13
N GLN A 48 7.92 -12.66 0.92
CA GLN A 48 9.11 -13.03 1.70
C GLN A 48 10.43 -12.46 1.14
N GLY A 49 10.36 -11.55 0.16
CA GLY A 49 11.54 -11.00 -0.52
C GLY A 49 12.25 -12.00 -1.45
N LYS A 50 11.58 -13.10 -1.83
CA LYS A 50 12.16 -14.12 -2.72
C LYS A 50 11.60 -13.95 -4.13
N SER A 51 12.49 -13.78 -5.10
CA SER A 51 12.12 -13.94 -6.51
C SER A 51 12.01 -15.42 -6.87
N SER A 52 11.25 -15.73 -7.93
CA SER A 52 11.18 -17.09 -8.48
C SER A 52 12.48 -17.53 -9.15
N THR A 53 13.38 -16.59 -9.46
CA THR A 53 14.67 -16.79 -10.12
C THR A 53 15.83 -16.90 -9.14
N GLY A 54 15.64 -16.48 -7.88
CA GLY A 54 16.71 -16.36 -6.88
C GLY A 54 17.54 -15.08 -7.00
N GLU A 55 17.25 -14.22 -7.98
CA GLU A 55 17.84 -12.89 -8.10
C GLU A 55 17.24 -11.92 -7.06
N GLY A 56 18.01 -10.90 -6.68
CA GLY A 56 17.53 -9.85 -5.79
C GLY A 56 16.39 -9.06 -6.41
N LEU A 57 15.42 -8.67 -5.59
CA LEU A 57 14.33 -7.80 -6.03
C LEU A 57 14.81 -6.33 -6.02
N GLU A 58 14.58 -5.63 -7.12
CA GLU A 58 14.83 -4.20 -7.27
C GLU A 58 13.51 -3.43 -7.36
N THR A 59 13.48 -2.25 -6.75
CA THR A 59 12.33 -1.35 -6.84
C THR A 59 12.45 -0.38 -8.01
N ALA A 60 11.30 -0.02 -8.58
CA ALA A 60 11.20 1.05 -9.56
C ALA A 60 9.82 1.68 -9.54
N THR A 61 9.73 2.91 -10.03
CA THR A 61 8.47 3.64 -10.17
C THR A 61 8.21 3.92 -11.65
N LEU A 62 6.95 3.79 -12.06
CA LEU A 62 6.46 4.20 -13.37
C LEU A 62 5.39 5.29 -13.17
N GLU A 63 5.66 6.46 -13.74
CA GLU A 63 4.79 7.63 -13.66
C GLU A 63 3.96 7.75 -14.95
N VAL A 64 2.66 7.99 -14.80
CA VAL A 64 1.70 7.97 -15.92
C VAL A 64 0.76 9.16 -15.83
N MET A 65 0.49 9.79 -16.96
CA MET A 65 -0.62 10.71 -17.16
C MET A 65 -1.75 9.99 -17.91
N LEU A 66 -2.96 10.07 -17.38
CA LEU A 66 -4.17 9.50 -17.98
C LEU A 66 -4.66 10.34 -19.16
N PRO A 67 -5.34 9.72 -20.14
CA PRO A 67 -5.93 10.48 -21.24
C PRO A 67 -7.11 11.35 -20.77
N PRO A 68 -7.50 12.37 -21.56
CA PRO A 68 -8.77 13.05 -21.38
C PRO A 68 -9.96 12.07 -21.47
N PRO A 69 -11.08 12.34 -20.79
CA PRO A 69 -11.36 13.54 -19.99
C PRO A 69 -10.71 13.53 -18.60
N THR A 70 -10.28 12.37 -18.08
CA THR A 70 -9.75 12.25 -16.73
C THR A 70 -8.51 13.11 -16.50
N SER A 71 -7.47 13.01 -17.35
CA SER A 71 -6.25 13.84 -17.26
C SER A 71 -5.54 13.86 -15.88
N GLY A 72 -5.77 12.84 -15.04
CA GLY A 72 -5.07 12.66 -13.77
C GLY A 72 -3.74 11.91 -13.93
N ALA A 73 -2.97 11.89 -12.86
CA ALA A 73 -1.69 11.25 -12.75
C ALA A 73 -1.76 9.97 -11.90
N LEU A 74 -0.94 8.99 -12.28
CA LEU A 74 -0.67 7.79 -11.50
C LEU A 74 0.83 7.65 -11.20
N VAL A 75 1.12 7.06 -10.04
CA VAL A 75 2.44 6.58 -9.66
C VAL A 75 2.32 5.09 -9.38
N ILE A 76 3.01 4.26 -10.16
CA ILE A 76 2.98 2.80 -10.05
C ILE A 76 4.33 2.32 -9.52
N ASP A 77 4.36 1.79 -8.31
CA ASP A 77 5.55 1.19 -7.73
C ASP A 77 5.60 -0.31 -8.05
N ILE A 78 6.79 -0.75 -8.46
CA ILE A 78 7.09 -2.14 -8.76
C ILE A 78 8.29 -2.65 -7.98
N GLU A 79 8.28 -3.95 -7.73
CA GLU A 79 9.38 -4.72 -7.18
C GLU A 79 9.62 -5.95 -8.05
N SER A 80 10.83 -6.05 -8.63
CA SER A 80 11.12 -7.00 -9.70
C SER A 80 12.54 -7.52 -9.66
N ASP A 81 12.72 -8.80 -10.02
CA ASP A 81 14.03 -9.37 -10.34
C ASP A 81 14.56 -8.89 -11.70
N ASN A 82 13.72 -8.31 -12.55
CA ASN A 82 14.11 -7.73 -13.81
C ASN A 82 13.29 -6.47 -14.11
N LYS A 83 13.72 -5.37 -13.53
CA LYS A 83 13.12 -4.04 -13.69
C LYS A 83 12.80 -3.67 -15.14
N GLN A 84 13.71 -3.96 -16.09
CA GLN A 84 13.51 -3.57 -17.49
C GLN A 84 12.37 -4.34 -18.17
N ARG A 85 12.25 -5.64 -17.89
CA ARG A 85 11.13 -6.48 -18.36
C ARG A 85 9.81 -5.93 -17.85
N SER A 86 9.76 -5.57 -16.57
CA SER A 86 8.55 -5.14 -15.88
C SER A 86 8.09 -3.76 -16.33
N LEU A 87 9.01 -2.81 -16.42
CA LEU A 87 8.72 -1.49 -17.00
C LEU A 87 8.28 -1.59 -18.47
N LYS A 88 8.88 -2.50 -19.26
CA LYS A 88 8.46 -2.71 -20.65
C LYS A 88 7.03 -3.26 -20.72
N HIS A 89 6.68 -4.24 -19.87
CA HIS A 89 5.34 -4.79 -19.83
C HIS A 89 4.31 -3.73 -19.41
N LEU A 90 4.57 -2.98 -18.34
CA LEU A 90 3.66 -1.94 -17.87
C LEU A 90 3.47 -0.84 -18.92
N ARG A 91 4.52 -0.43 -19.63
CA ARG A 91 4.40 0.52 -20.76
C ARG A 91 3.44 0.02 -21.86
N VAL A 92 3.39 -1.28 -22.11
CA VAL A 92 2.44 -1.86 -23.08
C VAL A 92 1.01 -1.75 -22.56
N ILE A 93 0.77 -2.02 -21.27
CA ILE A 93 -0.54 -1.85 -20.63
C ILE A 93 -0.96 -0.38 -20.69
N VAL A 94 -0.12 0.54 -20.25
CA VAL A 94 -0.38 2.00 -20.29
C VAL A 94 -0.75 2.45 -21.70
N LYS A 95 0.02 2.04 -22.72
CA LYS A 95 -0.24 2.39 -24.11
C LYS A 95 -1.57 1.83 -24.64
N LYS A 96 -1.95 0.61 -24.24
CA LYS A 96 -3.23 -0.01 -24.61
C LYS A 96 -4.43 0.80 -24.08
N HIS A 97 -4.26 1.46 -22.94
CA HIS A 97 -5.26 2.33 -22.32
C HIS A 97 -5.06 3.82 -22.64
N SER A 98 -4.27 4.15 -23.67
CA SER A 98 -4.00 5.52 -24.13
C SER A 98 -3.37 6.45 -23.08
N GLY A 99 -2.80 5.91 -22.01
CA GLY A 99 -2.02 6.67 -21.05
C GLY A 99 -0.63 7.04 -21.60
N ASN A 100 -0.02 8.06 -21.01
CA ASN A 100 1.32 8.51 -21.38
C ASN A 100 2.28 8.36 -20.20
N VAL A 101 3.44 7.74 -20.43
CA VAL A 101 4.49 7.63 -19.42
C VAL A 101 5.30 8.91 -19.42
N THR A 102 5.16 9.70 -18.36
CA THR A 102 5.79 11.01 -18.19
C THR A 102 5.98 11.27 -16.70
N PRO A 103 6.97 12.07 -16.29
CA PRO A 103 7.08 12.48 -14.90
C PRO A 103 5.79 13.15 -14.41
N THR A 104 5.26 12.68 -13.28
CA THR A 104 4.07 13.17 -12.59
C THR A 104 4.21 13.16 -11.06
N ALA A 105 5.29 12.60 -10.51
CA ALA A 105 5.53 12.48 -9.07
C ALA A 105 5.56 13.83 -8.35
N PHE A 106 5.83 14.94 -9.06
CA PHE A 106 5.77 16.30 -8.51
C PHE A 106 4.35 16.72 -8.09
N LEU A 107 3.31 16.01 -8.53
CA LEU A 107 1.91 16.21 -8.10
C LEU A 107 1.60 15.54 -6.75
N PHE A 108 2.57 14.79 -6.21
CA PHE A 108 2.43 14.00 -5.00
C PHE A 108 3.46 14.42 -3.95
N THR A 109 3.05 14.38 -2.69
CA THR A 109 3.95 14.40 -1.54
C THR A 109 4.37 12.97 -1.23
N ARG A 110 5.69 12.76 -1.06
CA ARG A 110 6.24 11.47 -0.65
C ARG A 110 6.27 11.40 0.87
N LEU A 111 5.60 10.40 1.43
CA LEU A 111 5.53 10.15 2.87
C LEU A 111 6.20 8.80 3.17
N GLY A 112 7.02 8.75 4.21
CA GLY A 112 7.45 7.49 4.80
C GLY A 112 6.35 6.94 5.70
N ARG A 113 5.96 5.69 5.49
CA ARG A 113 4.99 4.97 6.34
C ARG A 113 5.69 3.79 7.00
N THR A 114 5.67 3.74 8.32
CA THR A 114 6.10 2.55 9.08
C THR A 114 4.94 2.01 9.88
N VAL A 115 4.65 0.72 9.76
CA VAL A 115 3.67 0.04 10.60
C VAL A 115 4.44 -0.74 11.67
N LEU A 116 4.00 -0.64 12.92
CA LEU A 116 4.61 -1.26 14.08
C LEU A 116 3.56 -2.09 14.82
N SER A 117 3.87 -3.36 15.07
CA SER A 117 3.09 -4.17 16.01
C SER A 117 3.69 -4.00 17.40
N LEU A 118 2.84 -3.64 18.35
CA LEU A 118 3.23 -3.58 19.75
C LEU A 118 3.05 -4.98 20.34
N GLN A 119 4.15 -5.59 20.79
CA GLN A 119 4.10 -6.83 21.55
C GLN A 119 3.58 -6.51 22.96
N ARG A 120 2.26 -6.35 23.09
CA ARG A 120 1.65 -6.27 24.42
C ARG A 120 1.92 -7.58 25.16
N PRO A 121 2.43 -7.55 26.40
CA PRO A 121 2.47 -8.73 27.24
C PRO A 121 1.08 -9.37 27.28
N SER A 122 1.01 -10.69 27.11
CA SER A 122 -0.23 -11.48 27.09
C SER A 122 -1.16 -11.21 28.28
N ASP A 123 -0.62 -10.68 29.36
CA ASP A 123 -1.29 -10.43 30.63
C ASP A 123 -2.05 -9.09 30.65
N LYS A 124 -1.89 -8.24 29.63
CA LYS A 124 -2.56 -6.94 29.46
C LYS A 124 -3.53 -6.88 28.26
N LYS A 125 -3.78 -8.01 27.59
CA LYS A 125 -4.75 -8.07 26.47
C LYS A 125 -6.23 -7.98 26.91
N ASP A 126 -6.50 -8.06 28.21
CA ASP A 126 -7.83 -7.90 28.82
C ASP A 126 -8.05 -6.50 29.42
N GLY A 127 -7.24 -5.51 29.01
CA GLY A 127 -7.40 -4.13 29.45
C GLY A 127 -8.74 -3.54 29.01
N THR A 128 -9.27 -2.61 29.79
CA THR A 128 -10.50 -1.88 29.40
C THR A 128 -10.20 -0.93 28.25
N ALA A 129 -11.21 -0.54 27.47
CA ALA A 129 -11.04 0.40 26.34
C ALA A 129 -10.37 1.72 26.76
N GLU A 130 -10.61 2.17 28.00
CA GLU A 130 -9.99 3.36 28.59
C GLU A 130 -8.47 3.19 28.80
N GLU A 131 -8.02 1.98 29.17
CA GLU A 131 -6.59 1.66 29.33
C GLU A 131 -5.87 1.53 27.98
N GLU A 132 -6.57 1.10 26.92
CA GLU A 132 -6.02 1.06 25.55
C GLU A 132 -5.86 2.46 24.94
N GLU A 133 -6.80 3.37 25.22
CA GLU A 133 -6.73 4.77 24.79
C GLU A 133 -5.58 5.52 25.49
N GLU A 134 -5.40 5.34 26.80
CA GLU A 134 -4.29 5.95 27.55
C GLU A 134 -2.91 5.45 27.08
N ASP A 135 -2.80 4.17 26.71
CA ASP A 135 -1.55 3.59 26.18
C ASP A 135 -1.23 4.16 24.80
N PHE A 136 -2.24 4.37 23.94
CA PHE A 136 -2.03 4.99 22.63
C PHE A 136 -1.61 6.45 22.73
N ASP A 137 -2.24 7.25 23.59
CA ASP A 137 -1.87 8.67 23.76
C ASP A 137 -0.40 8.81 24.20
N ALA A 138 0.07 7.91 25.08
CA ALA A 138 1.47 7.88 25.50
C ALA A 138 2.41 7.52 24.34
N ILE A 139 2.00 6.60 23.46
CA ILE A 139 2.78 6.18 22.29
C ILE A 139 2.79 7.27 21.21
N LEU A 140 1.65 7.91 20.97
CA LEU A 140 1.49 9.06 20.08
C LEU A 140 2.49 10.16 20.47
N MET A 141 2.51 10.55 21.74
CA MET A 141 3.44 11.57 22.23
C MET A 141 4.91 11.17 22.01
N GLN A 142 5.28 9.94 22.35
CA GLN A 142 6.65 9.44 22.15
C GLN A 142 7.04 9.38 20.65
N ALA A 143 6.12 9.01 19.79
CA ALA A 143 6.32 8.95 18.35
C ALA A 143 6.51 10.35 17.75
N LEU A 144 5.71 11.33 18.19
CA LEU A 144 5.87 12.73 17.79
C LEU A 144 7.21 13.29 18.27
N ASP A 145 7.60 13.01 19.52
CA ASP A 145 8.91 13.39 20.06
C ASP A 145 10.08 12.72 19.31
N ALA A 146 9.87 11.51 18.80
CA ALA A 146 10.81 10.80 17.95
C ALA A 146 10.90 11.36 16.52
N GLY A 147 9.99 12.27 16.13
CA GLY A 147 9.97 12.94 14.83
C GLY A 147 8.96 12.39 13.83
N ALA A 148 7.93 11.67 14.28
CA ALA A 148 6.77 11.38 13.44
C ALA A 148 6.02 12.68 13.11
N GLU A 149 5.57 12.80 11.86
CA GLU A 149 4.70 13.90 11.43
C GLU A 149 3.23 13.63 11.78
N ASP A 150 2.85 12.36 11.80
CA ASP A 150 1.52 11.91 12.21
C ASP A 150 1.56 10.44 12.67
N VAL A 151 0.57 10.04 13.46
CA VAL A 151 0.46 8.69 14.02
C VAL A 151 -1.00 8.27 14.06
N GLU A 152 -1.28 7.09 13.52
CA GLU A 152 -2.62 6.49 13.46
C GLU A 152 -2.58 5.06 14.02
N GLN A 153 -3.74 4.48 14.28
CA GLN A 153 -3.88 3.03 14.47
C GLN A 153 -4.62 2.41 13.29
N ASP A 154 -4.18 1.24 12.84
CA ASP A 154 -4.94 0.44 11.88
C ASP A 154 -6.06 -0.37 12.54
N GLU A 155 -6.86 -1.06 11.72
CA GLU A 155 -7.99 -1.88 12.19
C GLU A 155 -7.57 -3.04 13.12
N ASP A 156 -6.29 -3.45 13.07
CA ASP A 156 -5.71 -4.51 13.90
C ASP A 156 -5.02 -3.95 15.17
N GLY A 157 -5.09 -2.63 15.40
CA GLY A 157 -4.48 -1.95 16.54
C GLY A 157 -2.96 -1.76 16.43
N ASN A 158 -2.38 -1.91 15.24
CA ASN A 158 -0.98 -1.59 15.01
C ASN A 158 -0.79 -0.08 14.86
N VAL A 159 0.37 0.41 15.27
CA VAL A 159 0.71 1.84 15.17
C VAL A 159 1.26 2.14 13.78
N VAL A 160 0.67 3.11 13.10
CA VAL A 160 1.08 3.60 11.78
C VAL A 160 1.75 4.96 11.96
N LEU A 161 3.05 5.01 11.68
CA LEU A 161 3.85 6.22 11.72
C LEU A 161 3.96 6.84 10.33
N TRP A 162 3.65 8.12 10.23
CA TRP A 162 3.87 8.95 9.06
C TRP A 162 5.05 9.88 9.28
N THR A 163 5.97 9.92 8.32
CA THR A 163 7.27 10.62 8.45
C THR A 163 7.70 11.17 7.10
N GLN A 164 8.77 11.96 7.09
CA GLN A 164 9.50 12.21 5.85
C GLN A 164 10.24 10.93 5.42
N PRO A 165 10.33 10.64 4.10
CA PRO A 165 10.99 9.43 3.59
C PRO A 165 12.42 9.19 4.11
N ASN A 166 13.17 10.26 4.38
CA ASN A 166 14.55 10.22 4.84
C ASN A 166 14.70 10.03 6.36
N THR A 167 13.66 10.31 7.16
CA THR A 167 13.68 10.17 8.63
C THR A 167 12.99 8.90 9.10
N MET A 168 12.18 8.26 8.25
CA MET A 168 11.38 7.06 8.55
C MET A 168 12.11 6.00 9.39
N HIS A 169 13.31 5.58 8.97
CA HIS A 169 14.06 4.53 9.69
C HIS A 169 14.51 4.99 11.09
N GLN A 170 14.95 6.24 11.21
CA GLN A 170 15.39 6.81 12.47
C GLN A 170 14.23 6.93 13.46
N VAL A 171 13.08 7.42 13.00
CA VAL A 171 11.88 7.58 13.83
C VAL A 171 11.38 6.23 14.34
N ALA A 172 11.31 5.22 13.46
CA ALA A 172 10.91 3.87 13.84
C ALA A 172 11.83 3.28 14.91
N GLN A 173 13.15 3.41 14.74
CA GLN A 173 14.12 2.93 15.73
C GLN A 173 14.02 3.66 17.06
N ALA A 174 13.84 4.98 17.03
CA ALA A 174 13.71 5.80 18.23
C ALA A 174 12.47 5.42 19.04
N LEU A 175 11.33 5.21 18.37
CA LEU A 175 10.11 4.75 19.03
C LEU A 175 10.26 3.33 19.58
N THR A 176 10.79 2.38 18.81
CA THR A 176 11.04 1.01 19.31
C THR A 176 11.94 1.03 20.54
N ALA A 177 12.96 1.88 20.58
CA ALA A 177 13.84 2.03 21.73
C ALA A 177 13.13 2.67 22.95
N ALA A 178 12.28 3.67 22.73
CA ALA A 178 11.48 4.30 23.78
C ALA A 178 10.50 3.30 24.42
N LEU A 179 9.96 2.39 23.60
CA LEU A 179 9.07 1.30 24.01
C LEU A 179 9.82 0.07 24.55
N GLY A 180 11.11 0.19 24.87
CA GLY A 180 11.88 -0.90 25.49
C GLY A 180 12.22 -2.08 24.56
N GLY A 181 12.02 -1.93 23.24
CA GLY A 181 12.25 -3.00 22.26
C GLY A 181 11.03 -3.87 21.97
N ASP A 182 9.88 -3.57 22.58
CA ASP A 182 8.64 -4.37 22.45
C ASP A 182 7.83 -4.03 21.18
N ALA A 183 8.42 -3.33 20.21
CA ALA A 183 7.78 -2.98 18.94
C ALA A 183 8.46 -3.67 17.76
N GLU A 184 7.69 -4.44 17.00
CA GLU A 184 8.13 -5.12 15.78
C GLU A 184 7.77 -4.30 14.54
N ILE A 185 8.75 -4.02 13.69
CA ILE A 185 8.49 -3.36 12.40
C ILE A 185 7.84 -4.36 11.45
N LEU A 186 6.57 -4.09 11.19
CA LEU A 186 5.70 -4.86 10.33
C LEU A 186 5.88 -4.51 8.84
N SER A 187 6.00 -3.22 8.55
CA SER A 187 6.34 -2.73 7.22
C SER A 187 6.93 -1.34 7.25
N SER A 188 7.64 -1.00 6.18
CA SER A 188 8.25 0.31 6.02
C SER A 188 8.31 0.61 4.52
N ASP A 189 7.45 1.51 4.06
CA ASP A 189 7.25 1.79 2.64
C ASP A 189 7.14 3.30 2.39
N ILE A 190 7.44 3.75 1.17
CA ILE A 190 7.18 5.13 0.75
C ILE A 190 5.81 5.18 0.06
N ILE A 191 4.97 6.10 0.50
CA ILE A 191 3.63 6.35 -0.02
C ILE A 191 3.63 7.67 -0.80
N TYR A 192 2.86 7.73 -1.89
CA TYR A 192 2.61 8.97 -2.64
C TYR A 192 1.20 9.46 -2.33
N SER A 193 1.11 10.58 -1.61
CA SER A 193 -0.15 11.24 -1.28
C SER A 193 -0.34 12.45 -2.20
N PRO A 194 -1.44 12.54 -2.96
CA PRO A 194 -1.71 13.73 -3.75
C PRO A 194 -2.00 14.91 -2.82
N ALA A 195 -1.49 16.09 -3.16
CA ALA A 195 -1.92 17.30 -2.46
C ALA A 195 -3.38 17.62 -2.85
N ALA A 196 -4.16 18.14 -1.91
CA ALA A 196 -5.60 18.37 -2.10
C ALA A 196 -5.91 19.30 -3.30
N ASP A 197 -5.02 20.24 -3.59
CA ASP A 197 -5.09 21.16 -4.73
C ASP A 197 -4.78 20.49 -6.09
N ASN A 198 -4.15 19.31 -6.08
CA ASN A 198 -3.81 18.53 -7.27
C ASN A 198 -4.81 17.41 -7.55
N LEU A 199 -5.89 17.28 -6.78
CA LEU A 199 -6.91 16.27 -7.03
C LEU A 199 -7.67 16.57 -8.32
N VAL A 200 -7.87 15.53 -9.13
CA VAL A 200 -8.54 15.60 -10.41
C VAL A 200 -9.86 14.84 -10.32
N ARG A 201 -10.94 15.59 -10.49
CA ARG A 201 -12.29 15.08 -10.41
C ARG A 201 -12.65 14.26 -11.64
N VAL A 202 -13.20 13.07 -11.40
CA VAL A 202 -13.70 12.19 -12.46
C VAL A 202 -15.22 12.23 -12.47
N ASP A 203 -15.78 13.00 -13.41
CA ASP A 203 -17.23 13.15 -13.56
C ASP A 203 -17.82 12.23 -14.64
N ASP A 204 -17.00 11.77 -15.59
CA ASP A 204 -17.46 10.94 -16.71
C ASP A 204 -17.47 9.44 -16.34
N ALA A 205 -18.65 8.83 -16.44
CA ALA A 205 -18.85 7.43 -16.05
C ALA A 205 -18.14 6.44 -16.99
N GLU A 206 -18.03 6.74 -18.29
CA GLU A 206 -17.33 5.89 -19.26
C GLU A 206 -15.81 5.92 -19.00
N ALA A 207 -15.27 7.11 -18.71
CA ALA A 207 -13.88 7.30 -18.32
C ALA A 207 -13.57 6.58 -17.00
N ALA A 208 -14.46 6.66 -16.00
CA ALA A 208 -14.30 5.93 -14.74
C ALA A 208 -14.31 4.39 -14.95
N ALA A 209 -15.20 3.87 -15.78
CA ALA A 209 -15.24 2.44 -16.10
C ALA A 209 -13.98 1.97 -16.86
N SER A 210 -13.52 2.76 -17.83
CA SER A 210 -12.28 2.53 -18.57
C SER A 210 -11.05 2.56 -17.65
N LEU A 211 -11.03 3.53 -16.72
CA LEU A 211 -9.99 3.65 -15.69
C LEU A 211 -9.97 2.43 -14.76
N GLY A 212 -11.13 1.97 -14.28
CA GLY A 212 -11.21 0.77 -13.46
C GLY A 212 -10.63 -0.46 -14.19
N THR A 213 -10.93 -0.60 -15.48
CA THR A 213 -10.36 -1.68 -16.32
C THR A 213 -8.84 -1.55 -16.48
N PHE A 214 -8.34 -0.33 -16.66
CA PHE A 214 -6.91 -0.06 -16.74
C PHE A 214 -6.18 -0.40 -15.44
N LEU A 215 -6.69 0.10 -14.31
CA LEU A 215 -6.09 -0.13 -13.00
C LEU A 215 -6.12 -1.61 -12.62
N ALA A 216 -7.20 -2.33 -12.93
CA ALA A 216 -7.27 -3.77 -12.74
C ALA A 216 -6.17 -4.50 -13.56
N ALA A 217 -5.99 -4.14 -14.84
CA ALA A 217 -4.93 -4.74 -15.66
C ALA A 217 -3.51 -4.43 -15.14
N VAL A 218 -3.29 -3.25 -14.55
CA VAL A 218 -2.04 -2.91 -13.86
C VAL A 218 -1.87 -3.78 -12.61
N ARG A 219 -2.92 -3.92 -11.79
CA ARG A 219 -2.90 -4.71 -10.55
C ARG A 219 -2.72 -6.20 -10.75
N GLU A 220 -3.18 -6.73 -11.88
CA GLU A 220 -2.94 -8.12 -12.25
C GLU A 220 -1.46 -8.41 -12.54
N TYR A 221 -0.64 -7.37 -12.78
CA TYR A 221 0.78 -7.56 -13.03
C TYR A 221 1.54 -7.87 -11.74
N PRO A 222 2.21 -9.03 -11.62
CA PRO A 222 2.70 -9.55 -10.33
C PRO A 222 3.85 -8.75 -9.71
N ASP A 223 4.47 -7.86 -10.48
CA ASP A 223 5.56 -7.02 -9.97
C ASP A 223 5.03 -5.69 -9.39
N VAL A 224 3.76 -5.34 -9.63
CA VAL A 224 3.14 -4.13 -9.06
C VAL A 224 2.92 -4.32 -7.58
N GLN A 225 3.52 -3.42 -6.79
CA GLN A 225 3.35 -3.35 -5.35
C GLN A 225 2.27 -2.34 -4.99
N ALA A 226 2.35 -1.15 -5.61
CA ALA A 226 1.39 -0.10 -5.32
C ALA A 226 1.00 0.74 -6.54
N VAL A 227 -0.20 1.30 -6.50
CA VAL A 227 -0.72 2.24 -7.50
C VAL A 227 -1.37 3.42 -6.77
N TYR A 228 -0.75 4.59 -6.88
CA TYR A 228 -1.27 5.85 -6.34
C TYR A 228 -1.82 6.70 -7.48
N ALA A 229 -2.84 7.50 -7.18
CA ALA A 229 -3.47 8.41 -8.13
C ALA A 229 -3.79 9.73 -7.45
N ASN A 230 -3.89 10.83 -8.20
CA ASN A 230 -4.44 12.10 -7.72
C ASN A 230 -5.89 12.27 -8.19
N LEU A 231 -6.70 11.22 -8.07
CA LEU A 231 -8.07 11.20 -8.58
C LEU A 231 -9.06 11.26 -7.43
N GLU A 232 -10.14 12.01 -7.63
CA GLU A 232 -11.28 12.03 -6.72
C GLU A 232 -12.58 11.71 -7.48
N ARG A 233 -13.54 11.12 -6.76
CA ARG A 233 -14.85 10.81 -7.33
C ARG A 233 -15.63 12.09 -7.58
N GLY A 234 -16.05 12.26 -8.83
CA GLY A 234 -16.94 13.33 -9.23
C GLY A 234 -18.42 12.97 -9.15
N GLU A 235 -19.14 13.24 -10.24
CA GLU A 235 -20.56 12.87 -10.41
C GLU A 235 -20.81 11.37 -10.71
N VAL A 236 -19.75 10.55 -10.67
CA VAL A 236 -19.82 9.11 -10.97
C VAL A 236 -20.48 8.33 -9.82
N SER A 237 -21.29 7.33 -10.18
CA SER A 237 -21.94 6.44 -9.21
C SER A 237 -20.92 5.64 -8.40
N GLU A 238 -21.28 5.29 -7.16
CA GLU A 238 -20.40 4.51 -6.28
C GLU A 238 -20.08 3.14 -6.85
N GLU A 239 -21.02 2.51 -7.55
CA GLU A 239 -20.82 1.21 -8.18
C GLU A 239 -19.69 1.23 -9.21
N VAL A 240 -19.63 2.27 -10.04
CA VAL A 240 -18.56 2.41 -11.05
C VAL A 240 -17.25 2.83 -10.39
N TRP A 241 -17.31 3.76 -9.43
CA TRP A 241 -16.11 4.24 -8.74
C TRP A 241 -15.41 3.17 -7.91
N LYS A 242 -16.18 2.23 -7.36
CA LYS A 242 -15.64 1.12 -6.57
C LYS A 242 -14.56 0.33 -7.32
N ALA A 243 -14.73 0.11 -8.63
CA ALA A 243 -13.73 -0.55 -9.45
C ALA A 243 -12.41 0.25 -9.60
N VAL A 244 -12.47 1.58 -9.50
CA VAL A 244 -11.28 2.44 -9.46
C VAL A 244 -10.63 2.35 -8.10
N GLU A 245 -11.41 2.57 -7.04
CA GLU A 245 -10.96 2.65 -5.66
C GLU A 245 -10.28 1.36 -5.17
N GLU A 246 -10.86 0.19 -5.48
CA GLU A 246 -10.31 -1.12 -5.10
C GLU A 246 -8.92 -1.39 -5.69
N ASN A 247 -8.55 -0.69 -6.77
CA ASN A 247 -7.28 -0.83 -7.44
C ASN A 247 -6.27 0.30 -7.09
N LEU A 248 -6.56 1.18 -6.12
CA LEU A 248 -5.66 2.27 -5.69
C LEU A 248 -5.19 2.09 -4.22
N ASP A 249 -3.89 2.29 -4.00
CA ASP A 249 -3.31 2.36 -2.65
C ASP A 249 -3.52 3.73 -2.02
N LEU A 250 -3.46 3.73 -0.69
CA LEU A 250 -3.75 4.84 0.22
C LEU A 250 -3.46 6.23 -0.37
N GLN A 251 -4.55 6.96 -0.65
CA GLN A 251 -4.55 8.40 -0.54
C GLN A 251 -4.86 8.69 0.93
N LYS A 252 -3.95 9.33 1.67
CA LYS A 252 -4.33 10.02 2.89
C LYS A 252 -5.40 11.03 2.46
N THR A 253 -6.63 10.85 2.93
CA THR A 253 -7.74 11.78 2.66
C THR A 253 -7.79 12.78 3.78
#